data_AF-A0A6J8BU98-F1
#
_entry.id   AF-A0A6J8BU98-F1
#
_cell.length_a   1.000
_cell.length_b   1.000
_cell.length_c   1.000
_cell.angle_alpha   90.00
_cell.angle_beta   90.00
_cell.angle_gamma   90.00
#
_symmetry.space_group_name_H-M   'P 1'
#
loop_
_entity.id
_entity.type
_entity.pdbx_description
1 polymer ?
#
loop_
_entity_poly.entity_id
_entity_poly.type
_entity_poly.pdbx_seq_one_letter_code
_entity_poly.pdbx_strand_id
1 'polypeptide(L)'
;MGKRNGNKKAETLCDQDIEKLFQSGEIGVDNPTTLLHTVWFFNTIYFGLRGVTEHHQMTWGDVKILRDNSSGLEYLQMNERNTKTRTGKSLRDQRDIKQMAWANPENELKCPVHAYKLYRSKRPLKFSNPTDPFYIQENTNREKSGLWYKSQPIGINKLGKFMKKMATAAGIIQSKEDQHDDNDESENDSGNRRFTNHSARRFMLQKLDDSGFEHNHIKQVNTKYIYMYVYDTISHT
;
A
#
# COMPACT_ATOMS: atom_id res chain seq x y z
N MET A 1 29.14 -0.80 29.62
CA MET A 1 28.52 -1.70 28.62
C MET A 1 27.23 -1.07 28.13
N GLY A 2 27.16 -0.67 26.85
CA GLY A 2 26.02 0.05 26.30
C GLY A 2 24.77 -0.82 26.18
N LYS A 3 23.67 -0.40 26.80
CA LYS A 3 22.33 -0.96 26.55
C LYS A 3 22.02 -0.80 25.06
N ARG A 4 21.88 -1.91 24.34
CA ARG A 4 21.30 -1.92 22.99
C ARG A 4 19.91 -1.29 23.09
N ASN A 5 19.73 -0.13 22.49
CA ASN A 5 18.41 0.46 22.29
C ASN A 5 17.56 -0.55 21.50
N GLY A 6 16.61 -1.19 22.19
CA GLY A 6 15.68 -2.11 21.54
C GLY A 6 14.93 -1.36 20.45
N ASN A 7 15.11 -1.77 19.19
CA ASN A 7 14.33 -1.21 18.09
C ASN A 7 12.84 -1.46 18.39
N LYS A 8 12.10 -0.39 18.73
CA LYS A 8 10.62 -0.44 18.87
C LYS A 8 10.03 -1.08 17.61
N LYS A 9 9.24 -2.14 17.76
CA LYS A 9 8.62 -2.87 16.65
C LYS A 9 7.63 -1.95 15.93
N ALA A 10 7.46 -2.12 14.61
CA ALA A 10 6.47 -1.36 13.86
C ALA A 10 5.06 -1.80 14.25
N GLU A 11 4.18 -0.85 14.52
CA GLU A 11 2.78 -1.08 14.87
C GLU A 11 1.92 -1.36 13.64
N THR A 12 0.78 -1.98 13.88
CA THR A 12 -0.27 -2.26 12.89
C THR A 12 -1.16 -1.02 12.75
N LEU A 13 -1.55 -0.64 11.52
CA LEU A 13 -2.59 0.39 11.34
C LEU A 13 -3.93 -0.14 11.86
N CYS A 14 -4.81 0.71 12.38
CA CYS A 14 -6.21 0.41 12.63
C CYS A 14 -7.14 1.10 11.60
N ASP A 15 -8.44 0.80 11.64
CA ASP A 15 -9.41 1.42 10.72
C ASP A 15 -9.46 2.94 10.86
N GLN A 16 -9.35 3.44 12.09
CA GLN A 16 -9.31 4.87 12.38
C GLN A 16 -8.07 5.54 11.78
N ASP A 17 -6.94 4.84 11.70
CA ASP A 17 -5.74 5.37 11.03
C ASP A 17 -5.98 5.51 9.53
N ILE A 18 -6.61 4.50 8.91
CA ILE A 18 -6.90 4.51 7.47
C ILE A 18 -7.89 5.61 7.14
N GLU A 19 -8.92 5.75 7.95
CA GLU A 19 -9.91 6.81 7.77
C GLU A 19 -9.27 8.19 7.94
N LYS A 20 -8.40 8.38 8.93
CA LYS A 20 -7.61 9.62 9.06
C LYS A 20 -6.76 9.91 7.82
N LEU A 21 -6.11 8.89 7.22
CA LEU A 21 -5.32 9.07 6.00
C LEU A 21 -6.17 9.57 4.83
N PHE A 22 -7.41 9.08 4.68
CA PHE A 22 -8.35 9.56 3.66
C PHE A 22 -8.84 10.97 3.98
N GLN A 23 -9.30 11.22 5.21
CA GLN A 23 -9.84 12.52 5.64
C GLN A 23 -8.81 13.64 5.58
N SER A 24 -7.55 13.34 5.90
CA SER A 24 -6.44 14.30 5.80
C SER A 24 -5.92 14.47 4.37
N GLY A 25 -6.43 13.69 3.41
CA GLY A 25 -5.99 13.72 2.01
C GLY A 25 -4.59 13.16 1.77
N GLU A 26 -4.03 12.38 2.69
CA GLU A 26 -2.69 11.77 2.52
C GLU A 26 -2.71 10.57 1.57
N ILE A 27 -3.88 9.92 1.46
CA ILE A 27 -4.27 9.04 0.37
C ILE A 27 -5.53 9.62 -0.29
N GLY A 28 -5.54 9.62 -1.62
CA GLY A 28 -6.63 10.11 -2.46
C GLY A 28 -6.26 10.06 -3.94
N VAL A 29 -6.99 10.78 -4.78
CA VAL A 29 -6.78 10.77 -6.24
C VAL A 29 -6.56 12.17 -6.83
N ASP A 30 -6.60 13.21 -5.99
CA ASP A 30 -6.68 14.60 -6.44
C ASP A 30 -5.38 15.15 -7.01
N ASN A 31 -4.23 14.58 -6.64
CA ASN A 31 -2.92 15.04 -7.10
C ASN A 31 -1.92 13.90 -7.29
N PRO A 32 -0.78 14.14 -7.99
CA PRO A 32 0.17 13.08 -8.31
C PRO A 32 0.73 12.34 -7.09
N THR A 33 0.96 13.04 -5.99
CA THR A 33 1.55 12.49 -4.77
C THR A 33 0.54 11.59 -4.06
N THR A 34 -0.69 12.09 -3.85
CA THR A 34 -1.73 11.34 -3.14
C THR A 34 -2.20 10.14 -3.94
N LEU A 35 -2.35 10.27 -5.26
CA LEU A 35 -2.66 9.13 -6.14
C LEU A 35 -1.60 8.03 -6.06
N LEU A 36 -0.32 8.42 -6.03
CA LEU A 36 0.79 7.48 -5.93
C LEU A 36 0.85 6.80 -4.57
N HIS A 37 0.58 7.54 -3.49
CA HIS A 37 0.41 7.01 -2.14
C HIS A 37 -0.76 6.01 -2.06
N THR A 38 -1.91 6.32 -2.66
CA THR A 38 -3.10 5.46 -2.73
C THR A 38 -2.81 4.15 -3.45
N VAL A 39 -2.23 4.21 -4.65
CA VAL A 39 -1.86 3.00 -5.40
C VAL A 39 -0.82 2.19 -4.64
N TRP A 40 0.14 2.84 -3.97
CA TRP A 40 1.09 2.14 -3.12
C TRP A 40 0.39 1.41 -1.97
N PHE A 41 -0.49 2.09 -1.25
CA PHE A 41 -1.25 1.55 -0.12
C PHE A 41 -2.14 0.37 -0.54
N PHE A 42 -2.91 0.52 -1.62
CA PHE A 42 -3.75 -0.56 -2.17
C PHE A 42 -2.94 -1.77 -2.60
N ASN A 43 -1.79 -1.58 -3.26
CA ASN A 43 -0.92 -2.70 -3.60
C ASN A 43 -0.39 -3.39 -2.33
N THR A 44 -0.08 -2.64 -1.27
CA THR A 44 0.37 -3.23 0.01
C THR A 44 -0.73 -4.08 0.65
N ILE A 45 -1.96 -3.58 0.73
CA ILE A 45 -3.04 -4.28 1.44
C ILE A 45 -3.66 -5.41 0.61
N TYR A 46 -3.91 -5.21 -0.68
CA TYR A 46 -4.58 -6.22 -1.51
C TYR A 46 -3.62 -7.29 -2.05
N PHE A 47 -2.38 -6.91 -2.39
CA PHE A 47 -1.40 -7.87 -2.89
C PHE A 47 -0.50 -8.43 -1.78
N GLY A 48 -0.57 -7.86 -0.58
CA GLY A 48 0.21 -8.29 0.57
C GLY A 48 1.71 -8.12 0.31
N LEU A 49 2.15 -7.02 -0.29
CA LEU A 49 3.58 -6.79 -0.51
C LEU A 49 4.29 -6.66 0.85
N ARG A 50 5.37 -7.42 1.03
CA ARG A 50 6.06 -7.62 2.31
C ARG A 50 6.97 -6.49 2.66
N GLY A 51 7.65 -5.86 1.70
CA GLY A 51 8.67 -4.86 1.98
C GLY A 51 8.95 -3.95 0.82
N VAL A 52 9.71 -2.88 1.10
CA VAL A 52 10.04 -1.85 0.10
C VAL A 52 10.73 -2.43 -1.14
N THR A 53 11.51 -3.50 -0.99
CA THR A 53 12.17 -4.18 -2.10
C THR A 53 11.18 -4.80 -3.08
N GLU A 54 10.11 -5.45 -2.59
CA GLU A 54 9.08 -6.01 -3.46
C GLU A 54 8.37 -4.89 -4.23
N HIS A 55 8.01 -3.78 -3.56
CA HIS A 55 7.46 -2.59 -4.23
C HIS A 55 8.41 -2.02 -5.28
N HIS A 56 9.69 -1.85 -4.95
CA HIS A 56 10.68 -1.26 -5.85
C HIS A 56 10.97 -2.16 -7.07
N GLN A 57 10.82 -3.47 -6.92
CA GLN A 57 11.00 -4.44 -8.01
C GLN A 57 9.75 -4.64 -8.86
N MET A 58 8.59 -4.10 -8.45
CA MET A 58 7.40 -4.11 -9.28
C MET A 58 7.66 -3.38 -10.59
N THR A 59 7.13 -3.96 -11.65
CA THR A 59 7.06 -3.34 -12.97
C THR A 59 5.62 -3.21 -13.41
N TRP A 60 5.41 -2.44 -14.46
CA TRP A 60 4.09 -2.12 -14.95
C TRP A 60 3.29 -3.36 -15.38
N GLY A 61 3.95 -4.37 -15.96
CA GLY A 61 3.32 -5.61 -16.41
C GLY A 61 2.91 -6.57 -15.30
N ASP A 62 3.31 -6.30 -14.05
CA ASP A 62 2.99 -7.17 -12.92
C ASP A 62 1.54 -7.04 -12.48
N VAL A 63 0.87 -5.93 -12.79
CA VAL A 63 -0.54 -5.71 -12.46
C VAL A 63 -1.36 -5.62 -13.74
N LYS A 64 -2.44 -6.39 -13.82
CA LYS A 64 -3.37 -6.40 -14.95
C LYS A 64 -4.79 -6.09 -14.48
N ILE A 65 -5.55 -5.34 -15.27
CA ILE A 65 -7.00 -5.22 -15.09
C ILE A 65 -7.65 -6.40 -15.80
N LEU A 66 -8.47 -7.13 -15.07
CA LEU A 66 -9.30 -8.23 -15.57
C LEU A 66 -10.76 -7.95 -15.22
N ARG A 67 -11.67 -8.69 -15.85
CA ARG A 67 -13.11 -8.64 -15.58
C ARG A 67 -13.58 -10.03 -15.25
N ASP A 68 -14.37 -10.14 -14.20
CA ASP A 68 -15.02 -11.39 -13.86
C ASP A 68 -16.24 -11.60 -14.74
N ASN A 69 -16.36 -12.79 -15.32
CA ASN A 69 -17.43 -13.10 -16.26
C ASN A 69 -18.79 -13.25 -15.59
N SER A 70 -18.82 -13.61 -14.29
CA SER A 70 -20.08 -13.82 -13.57
C SER A 70 -20.71 -12.54 -13.05
N SER A 71 -19.92 -11.70 -12.38
CA SER A 71 -20.35 -10.43 -11.79
C SER A 71 -20.25 -9.26 -12.77
N GLY A 72 -19.46 -9.41 -13.85
CA GLY A 72 -19.09 -8.29 -14.71
C GLY A 72 -18.14 -7.29 -14.06
N LEU A 73 -17.72 -7.51 -12.80
CA LEU A 73 -16.91 -6.58 -12.03
C LEU A 73 -15.44 -6.65 -12.44
N GLU A 74 -14.78 -5.50 -12.52
CA GLU A 74 -13.35 -5.43 -12.79
C GLU A 74 -12.53 -5.68 -11.53
N TYR A 75 -11.33 -6.21 -11.69
CA TYR A 75 -10.36 -6.37 -10.62
C TYR A 75 -8.94 -6.24 -11.15
N LEU A 76 -8.03 -5.81 -10.29
CA LEU A 76 -6.59 -5.89 -10.53
C LEU A 76 -6.10 -7.27 -10.13
N GLN A 77 -5.24 -7.89 -10.94
CA GLN A 77 -4.54 -9.12 -10.60
C GLN A 77 -3.04 -8.89 -10.64
N MET A 78 -2.33 -9.31 -9.59
CA MET A 78 -0.88 -9.27 -9.55
C MET A 78 -0.29 -10.61 -10.00
N ASN A 79 0.57 -10.56 -11.03
CA ASN A 79 1.41 -11.68 -11.44
C ASN A 79 2.65 -11.69 -10.55
N GLU A 80 2.78 -12.67 -9.66
CA GLU A 80 4.01 -12.82 -8.91
C GLU A 80 5.14 -13.26 -9.84
N ARG A 81 6.19 -12.43 -9.88
CA ARG A 81 7.50 -12.89 -10.35
C ARG A 81 8.13 -13.77 -9.28
N ASN A 82 8.82 -14.82 -9.70
CA ASN A 82 9.68 -15.62 -8.84
C ASN A 82 10.81 -14.71 -8.31
N THR A 83 10.61 -14.09 -7.14
CA THR A 83 11.63 -13.26 -6.47
C THR A 83 12.63 -14.14 -5.73
N LYS A 84 13.80 -13.60 -5.35
CA LYS A 84 14.99 -14.32 -4.84
C LYS A 84 14.78 -15.31 -3.67
N THR A 85 13.68 -15.25 -2.94
CA THR A 85 13.31 -16.24 -1.89
C THR A 85 12.46 -17.40 -2.40
N ARG A 86 12.04 -17.37 -3.67
CA ARG A 86 11.25 -18.40 -4.36
C ARG A 86 11.92 -18.68 -5.70
N THR A 87 12.82 -19.66 -5.73
CA THR A 87 13.61 -20.00 -6.93
C THR A 87 12.78 -20.63 -8.05
N GLY A 88 11.46 -20.77 -7.88
CA GLY A 88 10.59 -21.48 -8.83
C GLY A 88 10.93 -22.97 -8.95
N LYS A 89 11.83 -23.49 -8.10
CA LYS A 89 12.29 -24.89 -8.12
C LYS A 89 11.39 -25.84 -7.34
N SER A 90 10.41 -25.32 -6.61
CA SER A 90 9.48 -26.11 -5.78
C SER A 90 8.04 -25.61 -6.00
N LEU A 91 7.10 -26.55 -6.19
CA LEU A 91 5.66 -26.26 -6.26
C LEU A 91 5.13 -25.57 -4.98
N ARG A 92 5.87 -25.67 -3.85
CA ARG A 92 5.53 -24.99 -2.59
C ARG A 92 5.89 -23.50 -2.58
N ASP A 93 6.65 -23.06 -3.56
CA ASP A 93 7.13 -21.69 -3.75
C ASP A 93 6.27 -20.94 -4.78
N GLN A 94 5.05 -21.41 -5.08
CA GLN A 94 4.02 -20.62 -5.76
C GLN A 94 2.88 -20.38 -4.79
N ARG A 95 2.34 -19.15 -4.72
CA ARG A 95 1.06 -18.96 -4.03
C ARG A 95 0.04 -19.65 -4.91
N ASP A 96 -0.65 -20.66 -4.37
CA ASP A 96 -1.70 -21.39 -5.09
C ASP A 96 -2.84 -20.46 -5.54
N ILE A 97 -2.95 -19.27 -4.92
CA ILE A 97 -4.00 -18.29 -5.15
C ILE A 97 -3.40 -16.96 -5.64
N LYS A 98 -3.94 -16.46 -6.76
CA LYS A 98 -3.53 -15.20 -7.40
C LYS A 98 -4.04 -14.00 -6.60
N GLN A 99 -3.19 -13.00 -6.31
CA GLN A 99 -3.70 -11.81 -5.62
C GLN A 99 -4.59 -10.95 -6.50
N MET A 100 -5.71 -10.48 -5.92
CA MET A 100 -6.73 -9.69 -6.60
C MET A 100 -7.14 -8.49 -5.76
N ALA A 101 -7.44 -7.37 -6.41
CA ALA A 101 -8.04 -6.17 -5.81
C ALA A 101 -9.25 -5.75 -6.65
N TRP A 102 -10.46 -5.96 -6.13
CA TRP A 102 -11.69 -5.74 -6.88
C TRP A 102 -12.07 -4.26 -6.97
N ALA A 103 -12.79 -3.89 -8.03
CA ALA A 103 -13.42 -2.59 -8.12
C ALA A 103 -14.43 -2.41 -6.98
N ASN A 104 -14.51 -1.18 -6.47
CA ASN A 104 -15.52 -0.75 -5.53
C ASN A 104 -16.44 0.26 -6.24
N PRO A 105 -17.62 -0.17 -6.72
CA PRO A 105 -18.56 0.73 -7.37
C PRO A 105 -19.29 1.66 -6.40
N GLU A 106 -19.30 1.36 -5.10
CA GLU A 106 -20.00 2.15 -4.08
C GLU A 106 -19.15 3.34 -3.61
N ASN A 107 -17.82 3.19 -3.63
CA ASN A 107 -16.90 4.23 -3.23
C ASN A 107 -15.68 4.31 -4.15
N GLU A 108 -15.70 5.27 -5.07
CA GLU A 108 -14.65 5.47 -6.07
C GLU A 108 -13.31 5.91 -5.45
N LEU A 109 -13.34 6.69 -4.35
CA LEU A 109 -12.14 7.12 -3.62
C LEU A 109 -11.40 5.92 -3.01
N LYS A 110 -12.17 4.91 -2.57
CA LYS A 110 -11.67 3.69 -1.94
C LYS A 110 -11.57 2.51 -2.92
N CYS A 111 -11.66 2.77 -4.23
CA CYS A 111 -11.62 1.76 -5.28
C CYS A 111 -10.20 1.56 -5.84
N PRO A 112 -9.56 0.38 -5.64
CA PRO A 112 -8.22 0.13 -6.15
C PRO A 112 -8.15 0.13 -7.68
N VAL A 113 -9.20 -0.35 -8.35
CA VAL A 113 -9.29 -0.34 -9.82
C VAL A 113 -9.37 1.09 -10.35
N HIS A 114 -10.16 1.97 -9.71
CA HIS A 114 -10.25 3.38 -10.10
C HIS A 114 -8.90 4.08 -9.96
N ALA A 115 -8.27 3.99 -8.78
CA ALA A 115 -6.96 4.59 -8.53
C ALA A 115 -5.89 4.09 -9.54
N TYR A 116 -5.88 2.79 -9.84
CA TYR A 116 -4.97 2.23 -10.83
C TYR A 116 -5.25 2.75 -12.26
N LYS A 117 -6.52 2.83 -12.68
CA LYS A 117 -6.90 3.37 -13.99
C LYS A 117 -6.49 4.84 -14.14
N LEU A 118 -6.74 5.64 -13.10
CA LEU A 118 -6.31 7.03 -13.08
C LEU A 118 -4.78 7.11 -13.17
N TYR A 119 -4.05 6.34 -12.35
CA TYR A 119 -2.59 6.30 -12.41
C TYR A 119 -2.09 5.93 -13.81
N ARG A 120 -2.63 4.86 -14.42
CA ARG A 120 -2.36 4.45 -15.81
C ARG A 120 -2.54 5.60 -16.80
N SER A 121 -3.63 6.37 -16.69
CA SER A 121 -3.91 7.50 -17.59
C SER A 121 -2.92 8.66 -17.45
N LYS A 122 -2.31 8.81 -16.26
CA LYS A 122 -1.38 9.89 -15.93
C LYS A 122 0.08 9.53 -16.18
N ARG A 123 0.40 8.25 -16.39
CA ARG A 123 1.76 7.79 -16.72
C ARG A 123 2.18 8.29 -18.11
N PRO A 124 3.48 8.60 -18.31
CA PRO A 124 4.01 8.86 -19.64
C PRO A 124 3.85 7.64 -20.56
N LEU A 125 3.32 7.85 -21.77
CA LEU A 125 3.07 6.76 -22.74
C LEU A 125 4.34 5.96 -23.07
N LYS A 126 5.47 6.65 -23.22
CA LYS A 126 6.78 6.03 -23.53
C LYS A 126 7.48 5.38 -22.32
N PHE A 127 6.80 5.29 -21.18
CA PHE A 127 7.35 4.73 -19.93
C PHE A 127 6.30 3.87 -19.19
N SER A 128 5.54 3.11 -19.97
CA SER A 128 4.46 2.22 -19.52
C SER A 128 4.51 0.85 -20.23
N ASN A 129 5.70 0.42 -20.65
CA ASN A 129 5.92 -0.93 -21.15
C ASN A 129 5.89 -1.94 -19.99
N PRO A 130 5.57 -3.23 -20.23
CA PRO A 130 5.49 -4.23 -19.17
C PRO A 130 6.73 -4.35 -18.27
N THR A 131 7.92 -4.03 -18.78
CA THR A 131 9.19 -4.07 -18.05
C THR A 131 9.52 -2.78 -17.31
N ASP A 132 8.81 -1.68 -17.58
CA ASP A 132 9.08 -0.39 -16.96
C ASP A 132 8.70 -0.40 -15.47
N PRO A 133 9.39 0.38 -14.62
CA PRO A 133 9.11 0.44 -13.19
C PRO A 133 7.64 0.79 -12.89
N PHE A 134 7.05 0.09 -11.92
CA PHE A 134 5.66 0.36 -11.52
C PHE A 134 5.51 1.72 -10.85
N TYR A 135 6.41 2.09 -9.93
CA TYR A 135 6.37 3.37 -9.24
C TYR A 135 7.29 4.38 -9.92
N ILE A 136 6.72 5.48 -10.41
CA ILE A 136 7.45 6.55 -11.10
C ILE A 136 7.27 7.89 -10.41
N GLN A 137 8.27 8.77 -10.54
CA GLN A 137 8.35 10.02 -9.80
C GLN A 137 7.28 11.02 -10.24
N GLU A 138 6.70 11.70 -9.27
CA GLU A 138 5.85 12.87 -9.43
C GLU A 138 6.61 13.98 -10.16
N ASN A 139 5.89 14.71 -11.00
CA ASN A 139 6.46 15.81 -11.75
C ASN A 139 6.30 17.14 -11.03
N THR A 140 7.38 17.61 -10.43
CA THR A 140 7.46 18.92 -9.76
C THR A 140 7.23 20.11 -10.70
N ASN A 141 7.42 19.94 -12.01
CA ASN A 141 7.20 20.99 -13.02
C ASN A 141 5.88 20.78 -13.76
N ARG A 142 4.86 20.24 -13.07
CA ARG A 142 3.55 19.92 -13.65
C ARG A 142 2.90 21.13 -14.32
N GLU A 143 2.97 22.30 -13.72
CA GLU A 143 2.36 23.53 -14.26
C GLU A 143 2.90 23.88 -15.65
N LYS A 144 4.19 23.64 -15.89
CA LYS A 144 4.84 23.92 -17.18
C LYS A 144 4.66 22.82 -18.21
N SER A 145 4.58 21.57 -17.77
CA SER A 145 4.62 20.40 -18.65
C SER A 145 3.26 19.72 -18.87
N GLY A 146 2.27 20.00 -18.02
CA GLY A 146 0.97 19.33 -17.98
C GLY A 146 1.02 17.88 -17.47
N LEU A 147 2.21 17.30 -17.32
CA LEU A 147 2.40 15.89 -16.95
C LEU A 147 2.42 15.71 -15.44
N TRP A 148 1.74 14.67 -14.95
CA TRP A 148 1.71 14.31 -13.53
C TRP A 148 2.98 13.58 -13.07
N TYR A 149 3.57 12.77 -13.93
CA TYR A 149 4.72 11.92 -13.60
C TYR A 149 5.84 12.05 -14.62
N LYS A 150 7.08 11.84 -14.16
CA LYS A 150 8.29 11.77 -14.97
C LYS A 150 8.57 10.32 -15.36
N SER A 151 9.27 10.12 -16.48
CA SER A 151 9.78 8.80 -16.91
C SER A 151 11.01 8.38 -16.07
N GLN A 152 10.84 8.31 -14.75
CA GLN A 152 11.91 8.03 -13.79
C GLN A 152 11.38 7.18 -12.64
N PRO A 153 12.06 6.08 -12.26
CA PRO A 153 11.65 5.28 -11.12
C PRO A 153 11.76 6.05 -9.80
N ILE A 154 10.90 5.73 -8.84
CA ILE A 154 11.06 6.22 -7.46
C ILE A 154 12.19 5.45 -6.78
N GLY A 155 13.13 6.17 -6.18
CA GLY A 155 14.20 5.54 -5.41
C GLY A 155 13.67 4.75 -4.21
N ILE A 156 14.27 3.58 -3.95
CA ILE A 156 13.89 2.67 -2.87
C ILE A 156 13.76 3.36 -1.50
N ASN A 157 14.64 4.31 -1.19
CA ASN A 157 14.62 5.07 0.07
C ASN A 157 13.41 6.00 0.17
N LYS A 158 12.94 6.57 -0.95
CA LYS A 158 11.72 7.40 -0.98
C LYS A 158 10.49 6.52 -0.77
N LEU A 159 10.38 5.39 -1.49
CA LEU A 159 9.30 4.40 -1.29
C LEU A 159 9.26 3.85 0.14
N GLY A 160 10.43 3.61 0.75
CA GLY A 160 10.55 3.10 2.12
C GLY A 160 10.01 4.05 3.19
N LYS A 161 9.81 5.32 2.84
CA LYS A 161 9.32 6.38 3.74
C LYS A 161 7.85 6.71 3.54
N PHE A 162 7.16 6.14 2.55
CA PHE A 162 5.77 6.50 2.22
C PHE A 162 4.83 6.39 3.42
N MET A 163 4.76 5.21 4.05
CA MET A 163 3.86 5.02 5.19
C MET A 163 4.17 5.98 6.34
N LYS A 164 5.45 6.17 6.66
CA LYS A 164 5.85 7.09 7.73
C LYS A 164 5.43 8.52 7.39
N LYS A 165 5.68 8.97 6.16
CA LYS A 165 5.33 10.32 5.71
C LYS A 165 3.82 10.56 5.79
N MET A 166 3.03 9.66 5.23
CA MET A 166 1.57 9.74 5.26
C MET A 166 1.05 9.78 6.70
N ALA A 167 1.53 8.88 7.56
CA ALA A 167 1.08 8.85 8.95
C ALA A 167 1.50 10.08 9.77
N THR A 168 2.68 10.65 9.50
CA THR A 168 3.10 11.91 10.15
C THR A 168 2.25 13.07 9.67
N ALA A 169 2.03 13.20 8.36
CA ALA A 169 1.24 14.28 7.79
C ALA A 169 -0.25 14.22 8.18
N ALA A 170 -0.79 13.02 8.36
CA ALA A 170 -2.14 12.80 8.88
C ALA A 170 -2.25 12.97 10.42
N GLY A 171 -1.17 13.36 11.11
CA GLY A 171 -1.16 13.55 12.57
C GLY A 171 -1.34 12.26 13.37
N ILE A 172 -1.11 11.10 12.76
CA ILE A 172 -1.24 9.79 13.41
C ILE A 172 -0.01 9.48 14.26
N ILE A 173 1.17 9.97 13.83
CA ILE A 173 2.44 9.83 14.56
C ILE A 173 3.16 11.18 14.62
N GLN A 174 3.76 11.49 15.76
CA GLN A 174 4.53 12.72 15.94
C GLN A 174 5.87 12.67 15.17
N SER A 175 6.29 13.82 14.61
CA SER A 175 7.64 13.99 14.06
C SER A 175 8.65 13.91 15.19
N LYS A 176 9.84 13.36 14.92
CA LYS A 176 10.96 13.47 15.89
C LYS A 176 11.50 14.90 16.04
N GLU A 177 11.09 15.82 15.16
CA GLU A 177 11.50 17.23 15.17
C GLU A 177 10.68 18.07 16.16
N ASP A 178 9.54 17.57 16.65
CA ASP A 178 8.63 18.28 17.58
C ASP A 178 8.88 17.96 19.06
N GLN A 179 9.98 17.26 19.39
CA GLN A 179 10.39 17.06 20.79
C GLN A 179 11.11 18.32 21.29
N HIS A 180 10.34 19.33 21.67
CA HIS A 180 10.80 20.31 22.65
C HIS A 180 10.75 19.68 24.04
N ASP A 181 11.81 19.92 24.81
CA ASP A 181 12.21 19.26 26.06
C ASP A 181 11.35 19.67 27.26
N ASP A 182 10.02 19.62 27.14
CA ASP A 182 9.10 19.92 28.24
C ASP A 182 8.60 18.63 28.88
N ASN A 183 9.12 18.36 30.08
CA ASN A 183 8.59 17.37 31.02
C ASN A 183 7.19 17.80 31.47
N ASP A 184 6.15 17.32 30.78
CA ASP A 184 4.79 17.32 31.33
C ASP A 184 4.19 15.92 31.19
N GLU A 185 4.05 15.23 32.32
CA GLU A 185 3.44 13.91 32.47
C GLU A 185 1.92 14.01 32.32
N SER A 186 1.44 14.35 31.12
CA SER A 186 0.07 14.04 30.74
C SER A 186 0.04 12.70 30.00
N GLU A 187 -0.68 11.73 30.56
CA GLU A 187 -0.97 10.43 29.93
C GLU A 187 -1.79 10.63 28.66
N ASN A 188 -1.11 10.92 27.55
CA ASN A 188 -1.69 10.86 26.22
C ASN A 188 -1.36 9.48 25.63
N ASP A 189 -2.36 8.62 25.51
CA ASP A 189 -2.31 7.23 24.97
C ASP A 189 -1.74 7.14 23.54
N SER A 190 -1.49 8.29 22.88
CA SER A 190 -0.75 8.42 21.62
C SER A 190 0.77 8.19 21.75
N GLY A 191 1.19 7.26 22.61
CA GLY A 191 2.58 6.96 22.91
C GLY A 191 3.38 6.51 21.68
N ASN A 192 4.06 7.44 21.01
CA ASN A 192 5.20 7.22 20.10
C ASN A 192 5.04 6.05 19.11
N ARG A 193 3.91 6.04 18.39
CA ARG A 193 3.56 4.99 17.44
C ARG A 193 4.55 4.96 16.27
N ARG A 194 5.05 3.78 15.91
CA ARG A 194 6.03 3.62 14.81
C ARG A 194 5.42 2.91 13.61
N PHE A 195 5.16 3.64 12.54
CA PHE A 195 4.77 3.02 11.26
C PHE A 195 5.92 2.86 10.28
N THR A 196 5.85 1.76 9.54
CA THR A 196 6.74 1.43 8.43
C THR A 196 5.90 0.84 7.30
N ASN A 197 6.51 0.55 6.14
CA ASN A 197 5.79 -0.13 5.06
C ASN A 197 5.19 -1.49 5.50
N HIS A 198 5.73 -2.13 6.53
CA HIS A 198 5.15 -3.35 7.10
C HIS A 198 3.82 -3.12 7.83
N SER A 199 3.53 -1.90 8.29
CA SER A 199 2.35 -1.59 9.12
C SER A 199 1.03 -1.80 8.37
N ALA A 200 0.96 -1.37 7.10
CA ALA A 200 -0.21 -1.61 6.24
C ALA A 200 -0.42 -3.10 5.93
N ARG A 201 0.67 -3.86 5.73
CA ARG A 201 0.57 -5.32 5.57
C ARG A 201 0.06 -6.00 6.85
N ARG A 202 0.56 -5.58 8.03
CA ARG A 202 0.10 -6.15 9.31
C ARG A 202 -1.38 -5.87 9.55
N PHE A 203 -1.89 -4.72 9.10
CA PHE A 203 -3.33 -4.41 9.16
C PHE A 203 -4.16 -5.44 8.39
N MET A 204 -3.81 -5.71 7.14
CA MET A 204 -4.49 -6.75 6.36
C MET A 204 -4.41 -8.13 7.05
N LEU A 205 -3.25 -8.50 7.59
CA LEU A 205 -3.10 -9.79 8.28
C LEU A 205 -3.95 -9.88 9.55
N GLN A 206 -4.04 -8.80 10.32
CA GLN A 206 -4.87 -8.74 11.53
C GLN A 206 -6.35 -8.88 11.17
N LYS A 207 -6.82 -8.17 10.12
CA LYS A 207 -8.20 -8.29 9.65
C LYS A 207 -8.57 -9.69 9.21
N LEU A 208 -7.66 -10.40 8.56
CA LEU A 208 -7.86 -11.81 8.21
C LEU A 208 -7.93 -12.71 9.46
N ASP A 209 -7.10 -12.44 10.47
CA ASP A 209 -7.13 -13.18 11.74
C ASP A 209 -8.45 -12.94 12.49
N ASP A 210 -8.87 -11.68 12.63
CA ASP A 210 -10.11 -11.25 13.28
C ASP A 210 -11.36 -11.83 12.59
N SER A 211 -11.27 -12.08 11.29
CA SER A 211 -12.34 -12.71 10.49
C SER A 211 -12.38 -14.24 10.63
N GLY A 212 -11.57 -14.83 11.52
CA GLY A 212 -11.61 -16.25 11.86
C GLY A 212 -10.84 -17.19 10.92
N PHE A 213 -9.90 -16.67 10.12
CA PHE A 213 -9.13 -17.51 9.19
C PHE A 213 -7.99 -18.25 9.90
N GLU A 214 -7.85 -19.55 9.62
CA GLU A 214 -6.70 -20.31 10.12
C GLU A 214 -5.36 -19.73 9.66
N HIS A 215 -4.41 -19.63 10.60
CA HIS A 215 -3.10 -19.01 10.41
C HIS A 215 -2.29 -19.54 9.20
N ASN A 216 -2.53 -20.79 8.78
CA ASN A 216 -1.88 -21.39 7.62
C ASN A 216 -2.43 -20.87 6.27
N HIS A 217 -3.71 -20.50 6.21
CA HIS A 217 -4.31 -19.85 5.03
C HIS A 217 -3.91 -18.37 4.93
N ILE A 218 -3.69 -17.71 6.07
CA ILE A 218 -3.17 -16.34 6.15
C ILE A 218 -1.74 -16.27 5.58
N LYS A 219 -0.90 -17.29 5.82
CA LYS A 219 0.46 -17.39 5.25
C LYS A 219 0.48 -17.50 3.73
N GLN A 220 -0.58 -18.02 3.12
CA GLN A 220 -0.71 -18.22 1.67
C GLN A 220 -1.50 -17.10 0.96
N VAL A 221 -2.03 -16.11 1.70
CA VAL A 221 -2.79 -14.93 1.21
C VAL A 221 -3.88 -15.34 0.22
N ASN A 222 -4.94 -15.95 0.75
CA ASN A 222 -6.11 -16.39 -0.01
C ASN A 222 -7.01 -15.19 -0.39
N THR A 223 -6.88 -14.70 -1.62
CA THR A 223 -7.45 -13.42 -2.11
C THR A 223 -8.91 -13.45 -2.52
N LYS A 224 -9.59 -14.60 -2.47
CA LYS A 224 -11.06 -14.61 -2.57
C LYS A 224 -11.71 -14.00 -1.31
N TYR A 225 -10.97 -13.97 -0.19
CA TYR A 225 -11.49 -13.58 1.12
C TYR A 225 -11.07 -12.17 1.59
N ILE A 226 -10.01 -11.59 1.00
CA ILE A 226 -9.67 -10.16 1.20
C ILE A 226 -10.84 -9.28 0.73
N TYR A 227 -11.59 -9.72 -0.29
CA TYR A 227 -12.79 -9.04 -0.79
C TYR A 227 -13.98 -9.06 0.17
N MET A 228 -14.16 -10.04 1.06
CA MET A 228 -15.33 -10.01 1.95
C MET A 228 -15.12 -9.14 3.19
N TYR A 229 -13.86 -8.94 3.64
CA TYR A 229 -13.62 -8.37 4.98
C TYR A 229 -12.79 -7.09 4.98
N VAL A 230 -11.84 -6.94 4.05
CA VAL A 230 -11.14 -5.64 3.85
C VAL A 230 -12.01 -4.70 3.03
N TYR A 231 -12.82 -5.23 2.10
CA TYR A 231 -13.77 -4.44 1.33
C TYR A 231 -14.88 -3.86 2.20
N ASP A 232 -15.52 -4.63 3.09
CA ASP A 232 -16.60 -4.11 3.93
C ASP A 232 -16.10 -3.00 4.86
N THR A 233 -14.92 -3.20 5.46
CA THR A 233 -14.30 -2.21 6.35
C THR A 233 -13.90 -0.94 5.58
N ILE A 234 -13.22 -1.07 4.45
CA ILE A 234 -12.79 0.12 3.70
C ILE A 234 -14.00 0.80 3.04
N SER A 235 -15.00 0.08 2.56
CA SER A 235 -16.15 0.67 1.83
C SER A 235 -17.18 1.35 2.73
N HIS A 236 -17.34 0.92 3.99
CA HIS A 236 -18.40 1.38 4.90
C HIS A 236 -17.92 2.19 6.11
N THR A 237 -16.61 2.33 6.33
CA THR A 237 -16.07 3.38 7.23
C THR A 237 -15.90 4.67 6.46
#